data_AF-A0A914GCF3-F1
#
_entry.id   AF-A0A914GCF3-F1
#
_cell.length_a   1.000
_cell.length_b   1.000
_cell.length_c   1.000
_cell.angle_alpha   90.00
_cell.angle_beta   90.00
_cell.angle_gamma   90.00
#
_symmetry.space_group_name_H-M   'P 1'
#
loop_
_entity.id
_entity.type
_entity.pdbx_description
1 polymer ?
#
loop_
_entity_poly.entity_id
_entity_poly.type
_entity_poly.pdbx_seq_one_letter_code
_entity_poly.pdbx_strand_id
1 'polypeptide(L)'
;LTTITDSIIETFPEEVIPVAVEVATEIHNLFVKYASQHHDESAAVDEGDDGGEDEEDKTITMIGLLSTLQTLLDLVDDNPEISSKLEPVVFNIVHTIYTSDAYDFFEDAVSL
;
A
#
# COMPACT_ATOMS: atom_id res chain seq x y z
N LEU A 1 -9.02 8.44 1.68
CA LEU A 1 -8.25 8.85 2.89
C LEU A 1 -6.83 9.29 2.52
N THR A 2 -6.21 8.62 1.57
CA THR A 2 -4.84 8.83 1.06
C THR A 2 -4.58 10.22 0.49
N THR A 3 -5.56 10.88 -0.17
CA THR A 3 -5.39 12.26 -0.66
C THR A 3 -4.99 13.27 0.43
N ILE A 4 -5.46 13.08 1.68
CA ILE A 4 -5.09 13.95 2.81
C ILE A 4 -3.69 13.61 3.29
N THR A 5 -3.35 12.31 3.34
CA THR A 5 -2.00 11.86 3.72
C THR A 5 -0.96 12.36 2.72
N ASP A 6 -1.20 12.23 1.43
CA ASP A 6 -0.32 12.73 0.36
C ASP A 6 -0.14 14.24 0.51
N SER A 7 -1.23 14.98 0.72
CA SER A 7 -1.17 16.43 0.98
C SER A 7 -0.32 16.78 2.19
N ILE A 8 -0.35 15.98 3.27
CA ILE A 8 0.47 16.20 4.47
C ILE A 8 1.94 15.92 4.16
N ILE A 9 2.24 14.81 3.46
CA ILE A 9 3.61 14.43 3.05
C ILE A 9 4.25 15.54 2.22
N GLU A 10 3.51 16.08 1.26
CA GLU A 10 3.98 17.17 0.39
C GLU A 10 4.08 18.52 1.11
N THR A 11 3.19 18.81 2.05
CA THR A 11 3.16 20.11 2.76
C THR A 11 4.19 20.18 3.90
N PHE A 12 4.50 19.06 4.55
CA PHE A 12 5.34 18.99 5.75
C PHE A 12 6.48 17.95 5.63
N PRO A 13 7.35 18.07 4.60
CA PRO A 13 8.37 17.06 4.31
C PRO A 13 9.37 16.88 5.46
N GLU A 14 9.82 17.98 6.08
CA GLU A 14 10.81 17.95 7.17
C GLU A 14 10.26 17.26 8.43
N GLU A 15 8.96 17.41 8.69
CA GLU A 15 8.28 16.78 9.83
C GLU A 15 7.91 15.32 9.56
N VAL A 16 7.76 14.93 8.30
CA VAL A 16 7.37 13.57 7.90
C VAL A 16 8.56 12.62 7.82
N ILE A 17 9.73 13.08 7.38
CA ILE A 17 10.95 12.25 7.27
C ILE A 17 11.25 11.46 8.57
N PRO A 18 11.20 12.06 9.79
CA PRO A 18 11.46 11.33 11.03
C PRO A 18 10.49 10.17 11.33
N VAL A 19 9.28 10.22 10.77
CA VAL A 19 8.22 9.21 10.96
C VAL A 19 7.96 8.38 9.72
N ALA A 20 8.72 8.57 8.62
CA ALA A 20 8.47 7.91 7.35
C ALA A 20 8.46 6.37 7.45
N VAL A 21 9.38 5.79 8.22
CA VAL A 21 9.43 4.33 8.43
C VAL A 21 8.17 3.82 9.13
N GLU A 22 7.64 4.58 10.09
CA GLU A 22 6.41 4.23 10.80
C GLU A 22 5.20 4.31 9.85
N VAL A 23 5.09 5.39 9.06
CA VAL A 23 4.03 5.56 8.07
C VAL A 23 4.05 4.42 7.04
N ALA A 24 5.21 4.09 6.47
CA ALA A 24 5.34 3.00 5.51
C ALA A 24 4.97 1.64 6.13
N THR A 25 5.33 1.42 7.41
CA THR A 25 4.98 0.19 8.14
C THR A 25 3.46 0.07 8.31
N GLU A 26 2.78 1.17 8.64
CA GLU A 26 1.32 1.18 8.72
C GLU A 26 0.66 0.96 7.36
N ILE A 27 1.22 1.53 6.28
CA ILE A 27 0.77 1.24 4.91
C ILE A 27 0.89 -0.25 4.60
N HIS A 28 2.02 -0.88 4.89
CA HIS A 28 2.21 -2.32 4.74
C HIS A 28 1.19 -3.13 5.54
N ASN A 29 0.96 -2.79 6.81
CA ASN A 29 0.02 -3.50 7.68
C ASN A 29 -1.42 -3.41 7.14
N LEU A 30 -1.82 -2.24 6.66
CA LEU A 30 -3.13 -2.05 6.01
C LEU A 30 -3.20 -2.86 4.71
N PHE A 31 -2.15 -2.83 3.89
CA PHE A 31 -2.10 -3.58 2.64
C PHE A 31 -2.26 -5.09 2.88
N VAL A 32 -1.49 -5.67 3.80
CA VAL A 32 -1.58 -7.10 4.17
C VAL A 32 -2.99 -7.45 4.66
N LYS A 33 -3.60 -6.57 5.47
CA LYS A 33 -4.97 -6.77 5.95
C LYS A 33 -5.95 -6.85 4.78
N TYR A 34 -5.90 -5.91 3.83
CA TYR A 34 -6.81 -5.92 2.69
C TYR A 34 -6.51 -7.08 1.72
N ALA A 35 -5.25 -7.39 1.45
CA ALA A 35 -4.85 -8.52 0.60
C ALA A 35 -5.35 -9.87 1.17
N SER A 36 -5.30 -10.06 2.49
CA SER A 36 -5.83 -11.27 3.13
C SER A 36 -7.35 -11.40 3.02
N GLN A 37 -8.07 -10.27 2.96
CA GLN A 37 -9.52 -10.23 2.81
C GLN A 37 -9.95 -10.39 1.35
N HIS A 38 -9.09 -10.04 0.40
CA HIS A 38 -9.34 -10.16 -1.04
C HIS A 38 -9.37 -11.63 -1.52
N HIS A 39 -8.68 -12.53 -0.81
CA HIS A 39 -8.57 -13.94 -1.21
C HIS A 39 -9.71 -14.84 -0.71
N ASP A 40 -10.42 -14.46 0.37
CA ASP A 40 -11.38 -15.34 1.04
C ASP A 40 -12.78 -15.34 0.36
N GLU A 41 -13.15 -14.27 -0.34
CA GLU A 41 -14.47 -14.13 -0.99
C GLU A 41 -14.56 -14.84 -2.35
N SER A 42 -13.45 -14.96 -3.09
CA SER A 42 -13.41 -15.68 -4.37
C SER A 42 -13.71 -17.18 -4.25
N ALA A 43 -13.56 -17.78 -3.07
CA ALA A 43 -13.90 -19.18 -2.80
C ALA A 43 -15.39 -19.40 -2.47
N ALA A 44 -16.15 -18.34 -2.18
CA ALA A 44 -17.57 -18.37 -1.86
C ALA A 44 -18.43 -18.08 -3.10
N VAL A 45 -18.19 -18.81 -4.20
CA VAL A 45 -19.08 -18.77 -5.36
C VAL A 45 -20.29 -19.68 -5.10
N ASP A 46 -21.19 -19.27 -4.21
CA ASP A 46 -22.60 -19.72 -4.27
C ASP A 46 -23.54 -18.71 -3.58
N GLU A 47 -24.49 -18.22 -4.39
CA GLU A 47 -25.72 -17.52 -4.01
C GLU A 47 -25.66 -16.04 -3.58
N GLY A 48 -25.62 -15.15 -4.59
CA GLY A 48 -26.44 -13.92 -4.59
C GLY A 48 -25.77 -12.59 -4.19
N ASP A 49 -25.29 -11.85 -5.20
CA ASP A 49 -25.65 -10.44 -5.45
C ASP A 49 -25.36 -9.34 -4.39
N ASP A 50 -24.17 -9.28 -3.78
CA ASP A 50 -23.69 -8.04 -3.10
C ASP A 50 -22.15 -7.93 -2.99
N GLY A 51 -21.39 -9.02 -3.17
CA GLY A 51 -19.94 -9.03 -2.90
C GLY A 51 -19.04 -8.28 -3.90
N GLY A 52 -19.55 -7.83 -5.05
CA GLY A 52 -18.73 -7.21 -6.10
C GLY A 52 -18.36 -5.74 -5.83
N GLU A 53 -19.23 -4.97 -5.18
CA GLU A 53 -18.95 -3.56 -4.86
C GLU A 53 -17.89 -3.44 -3.74
N ASP A 54 -17.92 -4.37 -2.78
CA ASP A 54 -16.96 -4.43 -1.68
C ASP A 54 -15.53 -4.80 -2.14
N GLU A 55 -15.39 -5.65 -3.18
CA GLU A 55 -14.09 -5.99 -3.77
C GLU A 55 -13.47 -4.83 -4.57
N GLU A 56 -14.29 -4.07 -5.31
CA GLU A 56 -13.83 -2.89 -6.05
C GLU A 56 -13.36 -1.79 -5.08
N ASP A 57 -14.11 -1.54 -4.00
CA ASP A 57 -13.74 -0.56 -2.96
C ASP A 57 -12.44 -0.95 -2.23
N LYS A 58 -12.22 -2.24 -1.97
CA LYS A 58 -10.95 -2.77 -1.42
C LYS A 58 -9.79 -2.53 -2.38
N THR A 59 -9.99 -2.79 -3.67
CA THR A 59 -8.97 -2.56 -4.71
C THR A 59 -8.60 -1.09 -4.83
N ILE A 60 -9.59 -0.19 -4.91
CA ILE A 60 -9.38 1.26 -4.93
C ILE A 60 -8.61 1.72 -3.69
N THR A 61 -8.94 1.17 -2.52
CA THR A 61 -8.24 1.48 -1.26
C THR A 61 -6.78 1.04 -1.32
N MET A 62 -6.49 -0.17 -1.80
CA MET A 62 -5.12 -0.70 -1.92
C MET A 62 -4.28 0.09 -2.93
N ILE A 63 -4.83 0.48 -4.09
CA ILE A 63 -4.16 1.38 -5.04
C ILE A 63 -3.79 2.69 -4.35
N GLY A 64 -4.73 3.28 -3.59
CA GLY A 64 -4.46 4.49 -2.82
C GLY A 64 -3.30 4.33 -1.84
N LEU A 65 -3.22 3.19 -1.15
CA LEU A 65 -2.14 2.90 -0.20
C LEU A 65 -0.77 2.84 -0.90
N LEU A 66 -0.69 2.17 -2.07
CA LEU A 66 0.54 2.11 -2.86
C LEU A 66 0.94 3.48 -3.42
N SER A 67 -0.03 4.28 -3.85
CA SER A 67 0.21 5.66 -4.28
C SER A 67 0.82 6.51 -3.16
N THR A 68 0.27 6.43 -1.94
CA THR A 68 0.83 7.15 -0.79
C THR A 68 2.23 6.65 -0.43
N LEU A 69 2.48 5.34 -0.55
CA LEU A 69 3.83 4.79 -0.37
C LEU A 69 4.80 5.38 -1.38
N GLN A 70 4.41 5.46 -2.66
CA GLN A 70 5.24 6.07 -3.70
C GLN A 70 5.59 7.52 -3.35
N THR A 71 4.61 8.35 -2.97
CA THR A 71 4.86 9.74 -2.56
C THR A 71 5.81 9.83 -1.37
N LEU A 72 5.70 8.89 -0.42
CA LEU A 72 6.61 8.83 0.73
C LEU A 72 8.03 8.40 0.32
N LEU A 73 8.17 7.49 -0.64
CA LEU A 73 9.47 7.09 -1.19
C LEU A 73 10.12 8.24 -1.97
N ASP A 74 9.35 8.97 -2.78
CA ASP A 74 9.83 10.15 -3.49
C ASP A 74 10.33 11.22 -2.51
N LEU A 75 9.64 11.40 -1.37
CA LEU A 75 10.07 12.33 -0.32
C LEU A 75 11.43 11.96 0.30
N VAL A 76 11.67 10.66 0.52
CA VAL A 76 12.88 10.20 1.21
C VAL A 76 14.04 9.87 0.28
N ASP A 77 13.89 10.00 -1.04
CA ASP A 77 14.92 9.60 -2.03
C ASP A 77 16.27 10.28 -1.77
N ASP A 78 16.26 11.57 -1.38
CA ASP A 78 17.45 12.33 -1.02
C ASP A 78 18.00 12.02 0.40
N ASN A 79 17.36 11.12 1.15
CA ASN A 79 17.68 10.76 2.54
C ASN A 79 18.14 9.29 2.66
N PRO A 80 19.38 8.94 2.25
CA PRO A 80 19.81 7.55 2.08
C PRO A 80 19.75 6.70 3.36
N GLU A 81 19.89 7.31 4.55
CA GLU A 81 19.73 6.60 5.83
C GLU A 81 18.29 6.13 6.05
N ILE A 82 17.31 6.94 5.64
CA ILE A 82 15.89 6.63 5.77
C ILE A 82 15.46 5.68 4.66
N SER A 83 15.91 5.89 3.42
CA SER A 83 15.64 4.98 2.29
C SER A 83 16.09 3.55 2.59
N SER A 84 17.28 3.38 3.19
CA SER A 84 17.78 2.06 3.60
C SER A 84 16.92 1.39 4.69
N LYS A 85 16.26 2.18 5.55
CA LYS A 85 15.31 1.65 6.56
C LYS A 85 13.94 1.32 5.97
N LEU A 86 13.57 1.93 4.85
CA LEU A 86 12.32 1.70 4.14
C LEU A 86 12.39 0.49 3.20
N GLU A 87 13.55 0.20 2.63
CA GLU A 87 13.76 -0.94 1.72
C GLU A 87 13.17 -2.28 2.25
N PRO A 88 13.35 -2.68 3.53
CA PRO A 88 12.72 -3.90 4.04
C PRO A 88 11.19 -3.84 4.07
N VAL A 89 10.61 -2.66 4.28
CA VAL A 89 9.15 -2.46 4.31
C VAL A 89 8.59 -2.59 2.89
N VAL A 90 9.22 -1.92 1.92
CA VAL A 90 8.84 -2.00 0.49
C VAL A 90 8.97 -3.43 0.00
N PHE A 91 10.07 -4.11 0.33
CA PHE A 91 10.28 -5.51 -0.02
C PHE A 91 9.14 -6.41 0.49
N ASN A 92 8.67 -6.20 1.73
CA ASN A 92 7.58 -6.99 2.29
C ASN A 92 6.23 -6.73 1.60
N ILE A 93 5.96 -5.50 1.16
CA ILE A 93 4.77 -5.17 0.36
C ILE A 93 4.83 -5.89 -0.98
N VAL A 94 5.95 -5.76 -1.71
CA VAL A 94 6.17 -6.45 -2.99
C VAL A 94 6.04 -7.96 -2.82
N HIS A 95 6.69 -8.53 -1.81
CA HIS A 95 6.58 -9.95 -1.48
C HIS A 95 5.12 -10.36 -1.20
N THR A 96 4.36 -9.54 -0.47
CA THR A 96 2.93 -9.80 -0.22
C THR A 96 2.15 -9.86 -1.53
N ILE A 97 2.29 -8.86 -2.40
CA ILE A 97 1.62 -8.80 -3.72
C ILE A 97 1.84 -10.09 -4.51
N TYR A 98 3.10 -10.54 -4.61
CA TYR A 98 3.43 -11.75 -5.37
C TYR A 98 3.04 -13.06 -4.68
N THR A 99 2.95 -13.11 -3.35
CA THR A 99 2.60 -14.34 -2.62
C THR A 99 1.11 -14.52 -2.39
N SER A 100 0.33 -13.42 -2.48
CA SER A 100 -1.13 -13.44 -2.44
C SER A 100 -1.74 -13.35 -3.83
N ASP A 101 -1.02 -13.76 -4.89
CA ASP A 101 -1.50 -13.78 -6.29
C ASP A 101 -2.33 -12.53 -6.69
N ALA A 102 -1.95 -11.35 -6.17
CA ALA A 102 -2.75 -10.13 -6.29
C ALA A 102 -2.39 -9.42 -7.61
N TYR A 103 -2.80 -10.04 -8.72
CA TYR A 103 -2.40 -9.65 -10.09
C TYR A 103 -2.66 -8.19 -10.42
N ASP A 104 -3.73 -7.61 -9.85
CA ASP A 104 -4.12 -6.22 -10.09
C ASP A 104 -3.08 -5.20 -9.61
N PHE A 105 -2.13 -5.60 -8.75
CA PHE A 105 -1.09 -4.72 -8.18
C PHE A 105 0.32 -5.03 -8.70
N PHE A 106 0.48 -5.91 -9.70
CA PHE A 106 1.81 -6.28 -10.20
C PHE A 106 2.54 -5.12 -10.88
N GLU A 107 1.81 -4.25 -11.56
CA GLU A 107 2.38 -3.04 -12.17
C GLU A 107 2.89 -2.09 -11.08
N ASP A 108 2.09 -1.84 -10.04
CA ASP A 108 2.47 -0.99 -8.92
C ASP A 108 3.70 -1.53 -8.19
N ALA A 109 3.77 -2.85 -7.98
CA ALA A 109 4.89 -3.52 -7.32
C ALA A 109 6.23 -3.35 -8.06
N VAL A 110 6.19 -3.18 -9.39
CA VAL A 110 7.39 -2.98 -10.22
C VAL A 110 7.77 -1.51 -10.30
N SER A 111 6.82 -0.59 -10.09
CA SER A 111 7.09 0.85 -10.10
C SER A 111 7.66 1.41 -8.79
N LEU A 112 7.43 0.72 -7.66
CA LEU A 112 8.01 1.04 -6.35
C LEU A 112 9.54 0.88 -6.33
#